data_AF-A0A4R8DG78-F1
#
_entry.id   AF-A0A4R8DG78-F1
#
_cell.length_a   1.000
_cell.length_b   1.000
_cell.length_c   1.000
_cell.angle_alpha   90.00
_cell.angle_beta   90.00
_cell.angle_gamma   90.00
#
_symmetry.space_group_name_H-M   'P 1'
#
loop_
_entity.id
_entity.type
_entity.pdbx_description
1 polymer ?
#
loop_
_entity_poly.entity_id
_entity_poly.type
_entity_poly.pdbx_seq_one_letter_code
_entity_poly.pdbx_strand_id
1 'polypeptide(L)'
;MEARQLFYVLPGQVHDHIRAHCAEGWFMGVDRSLVPQGCRNILEGRLTLQTPCSLTPAALEECVQLLRLLVKRSTDKTRLYAPVAHSLAQSFLWLAADAYDDSTSPHKTLSRPAELCRQFRLLLSENIRTIKTPSAYASSLHVSTSYLNEAIRGETGLPCSHWIKQEVLMEAKRLLYHSELSVKEIAEDLGYEDPAYFSRFFRKAAGMPAIAFREVSRK
;
A
#
# COMPACT_ATOMS: atom_id res chain seq x y z
N MET A 1 -28.27 11.65 11.62
CA MET A 1 -27.80 11.16 10.31
C MET A 1 -26.60 10.29 10.57
N GLU A 2 -26.71 8.96 10.43
CA GLU A 2 -25.56 8.07 10.56
C GLU A 2 -24.62 8.30 9.37
N ALA A 3 -23.44 8.84 9.65
CA ALA A 3 -22.39 8.99 8.64
C ALA A 3 -21.87 7.59 8.29
N ARG A 4 -22.32 7.07 7.15
CA ARG A 4 -21.91 5.76 6.59
C ARG A 4 -20.68 5.95 5.71
N GLN A 5 -19.60 6.39 6.34
CA GLN A 5 -18.40 6.84 5.65
C GLN A 5 -17.24 5.89 5.91
N LEU A 6 -16.58 5.47 4.83
CA LEU A 6 -15.30 4.78 4.85
C LEU A 6 -14.20 5.81 4.59
N PHE A 7 -13.15 5.80 5.39
CA PHE A 7 -11.98 6.67 5.21
C PHE A 7 -10.70 5.83 5.30
N TYR A 8 -9.69 6.16 4.48
CA TYR A 8 -8.36 5.56 4.58
C TYR A 8 -7.29 6.64 4.71
N VAL A 9 -6.22 6.30 5.44
CA VAL A 9 -5.04 7.13 5.66
C VAL A 9 -3.82 6.35 5.21
N LEU A 10 -3.00 6.94 4.34
CA LEU A 10 -1.73 6.35 3.95
C LEU A 10 -0.60 6.77 4.91
N PRO A 11 0.40 5.91 5.15
CA PRO A 11 1.55 6.25 5.99
C PRO A 11 2.28 7.51 5.50
N GLY A 12 2.61 8.42 6.42
CA GLY A 12 3.37 9.65 6.14
C GLY A 12 2.54 10.87 5.75
N GLN A 13 1.21 10.77 5.80
CA GLN A 13 0.31 11.90 5.56
C GLN A 13 0.12 12.74 6.84
N VAL A 14 0.32 14.05 6.73
CA VAL A 14 -0.06 15.01 7.77
C VAL A 14 -1.54 15.33 7.56
N HIS A 15 -2.38 14.90 8.49
CA HIS A 15 -3.79 15.28 8.47
C HIS A 15 -4.01 16.42 9.44
N ASP A 16 -4.68 17.47 8.97
CA ASP A 16 -5.34 18.40 9.87
C ASP A 16 -6.55 17.67 10.47
N HIS A 17 -6.74 17.81 11.78
CA HIS A 17 -7.59 16.97 12.60
C HIS A 17 -8.99 16.79 11.98
N ILE A 18 -9.43 15.52 11.83
CA ILE A 18 -10.85 15.21 11.61
C ILE A 18 -11.61 15.74 12.84
N ARG A 19 -12.15 16.95 12.77
CA ARG A 19 -12.98 17.55 13.82
C ARG A 19 -14.35 16.89 13.78
N ALA A 20 -14.48 15.76 14.47
CA ALA A 20 -15.76 15.15 14.75
C ALA A 20 -16.17 15.46 16.19
N HIS A 21 -17.31 16.14 16.38
CA HIS A 21 -17.82 16.49 17.71
C HIS A 21 -18.55 15.33 18.41
N CYS A 22 -18.94 14.28 17.67
CA CYS A 22 -19.40 12.98 18.14
C CYS A 22 -19.23 11.97 16.99
N ALA A 23 -18.20 11.13 17.01
CA ALA A 23 -18.05 10.04 16.06
C ALA A 23 -17.81 8.72 16.80
N GLU A 24 -18.63 7.72 16.48
CA GLU A 24 -18.41 6.33 16.85
C GLU A 24 -18.11 5.55 15.57
N GLY A 25 -17.12 4.67 15.62
CA GLY A 25 -16.69 3.97 14.41
C GLY A 25 -15.62 2.93 14.67
N TRP A 26 -15.27 2.23 13.59
CA TRP A 26 -14.21 1.23 13.58
C TRP A 26 -12.91 1.82 13.07
N PHE A 27 -11.80 1.37 13.64
CA PHE A 27 -10.45 1.69 13.16
C PHE A 27 -9.67 0.40 12.95
N MET A 28 -9.03 0.28 11.79
CA MET A 28 -8.14 -0.83 11.48
C MET A 28 -6.81 -0.27 10.97
N GLY A 29 -5.75 -0.46 11.76
CA GLY A 29 -4.38 -0.24 11.31
C GLY A 29 -3.84 -1.50 10.65
N VAL A 30 -3.29 -1.38 9.44
CA VAL A 30 -2.67 -2.49 8.72
C VAL A 30 -1.28 -2.07 8.26
N ASP A 31 -0.29 -2.93 8.48
CA ASP A 31 1.04 -2.73 7.90
C ASP A 31 0.95 -2.79 6.37
N ARG A 32 1.56 -1.82 5.68
CA ARG A 32 1.49 -1.69 4.21
C ARG A 32 1.93 -2.96 3.47
N SER A 33 2.81 -3.77 4.06
CA SER A 33 3.26 -5.06 3.50
C SER A 33 2.17 -6.13 3.48
N LEU A 34 1.16 -6.03 4.35
CA LEU A 34 0.03 -6.95 4.43
C LEU A 34 -1.14 -6.55 3.50
N VAL A 35 -1.12 -5.33 2.96
CA VAL A 35 -2.14 -4.86 2.01
C VAL A 35 -1.85 -5.45 0.63
N PRO A 36 -2.82 -6.11 -0.04
CA PRO A 36 -2.62 -6.62 -1.40
C PRO A 36 -2.25 -5.51 -2.41
N GLN A 37 -1.42 -5.83 -3.41
CA GLN A 37 -0.98 -4.85 -4.42
C GLN A 37 -2.16 -4.21 -5.16
N GLY A 38 -3.20 -4.97 -5.51
CA GLY A 38 -4.38 -4.44 -6.19
C GLY A 38 -5.11 -3.38 -5.34
N CYS A 39 -5.33 -3.66 -4.05
CA CYS A 39 -5.86 -2.67 -3.11
C CYS A 39 -4.98 -1.43 -3.03
N ARG A 40 -3.65 -1.59 -2.95
CA ARG A 40 -2.72 -0.46 -2.92
C ARG A 40 -2.85 0.39 -4.17
N ASN A 41 -2.93 -0.20 -5.36
CA ASN A 41 -3.03 0.55 -6.60
C ASN A 41 -4.30 1.42 -6.65
N ILE A 42 -5.42 0.90 -6.15
CA ILE A 42 -6.69 1.64 -6.07
C ILE A 42 -6.61 2.77 -5.04
N LEU A 43 -6.16 2.47 -3.83
CA LEU A 43 -6.09 3.44 -2.72
C LEU A 43 -4.99 4.49 -2.94
N GLU A 44 -3.79 4.07 -3.30
CA GLU A 44 -2.64 4.97 -3.54
C GLU A 44 -2.72 5.70 -4.89
N GLY A 45 -3.52 5.22 -5.84
CA GLY A 45 -3.80 5.92 -7.10
C GLY A 45 -4.63 7.19 -6.91
N ARG A 46 -5.25 7.38 -5.73
CA ARG A 46 -6.20 8.48 -5.43
C ARG A 46 -5.67 9.49 -4.41
N LEU A 47 -4.34 9.62 -4.24
CA LEU A 47 -3.66 10.49 -3.26
C LEU A 47 -4.30 11.86 -2.99
N THR A 48 -4.78 12.51 -4.05
CA THR A 48 -5.28 13.89 -4.03
C THR A 48 -6.76 13.98 -3.65
N LEU A 49 -7.46 12.85 -3.55
CA LEU A 49 -8.91 12.77 -3.29
C LEU A 49 -9.19 11.95 -2.03
N GLN A 50 -8.49 12.22 -0.92
CA GLN A 50 -8.80 11.66 0.41
C GLN A 50 -10.15 12.18 0.93
N THR A 51 -11.21 11.91 0.18
CA THR A 51 -12.57 12.22 0.51
C THR A 51 -13.20 10.94 1.04
N PRO A 52 -13.96 11.02 2.14
CA PRO A 52 -14.69 9.86 2.63
C PRO A 52 -15.57 9.28 1.52
N CYS A 53 -15.51 7.96 1.32
CA CYS A 53 -16.44 7.26 0.45
C CYS A 53 -17.74 6.99 1.22
N SER A 54 -18.89 7.21 0.58
CA SER A 54 -20.20 6.90 1.15
C SER A 54 -20.58 5.46 0.83
N LEU A 55 -20.81 4.65 1.86
CA LEU A 55 -21.20 3.25 1.72
C LEU A 55 -22.72 3.08 1.70
N THR A 56 -23.19 2.08 0.94
CA THR A 56 -24.56 1.59 1.05
C THR A 56 -24.76 0.89 2.41
N PRO A 57 -25.99 0.78 2.94
CA PRO A 57 -26.25 0.04 4.17
C PRO A 57 -25.74 -1.41 4.13
N ALA A 58 -25.90 -2.08 2.98
CA ALA A 58 -25.44 -3.46 2.79
C ALA A 58 -23.91 -3.55 2.85
N ALA A 59 -23.20 -2.70 2.10
CA ALA A 59 -21.74 -2.68 2.08
C ALA A 59 -21.15 -2.34 3.47
N LEU A 60 -21.78 -1.42 4.20
CA LEU A 60 -21.38 -1.11 5.57
C LEU A 60 -21.57 -2.31 6.50
N GLU A 61 -22.71 -3.01 6.42
CA GLU A 61 -22.96 -4.19 7.25
C GLU A 61 -21.94 -5.29 6.97
N GLU A 62 -21.61 -5.56 5.70
CA GLU A 62 -20.57 -6.52 5.32
C GLU A 62 -19.20 -6.16 5.91
N CYS A 63 -18.79 -4.88 5.80
CA CYS A 63 -17.56 -4.37 6.38
C CYS A 63 -17.54 -4.57 7.91
N VAL A 64 -18.62 -4.20 8.59
CA VAL A 64 -18.75 -4.32 10.06
C VAL A 64 -18.74 -5.79 10.50
N GLN A 65 -19.35 -6.71 9.73
CA GLN A 65 -19.33 -8.13 10.04
C GLN A 65 -17.92 -8.72 9.98
N LEU A 66 -17.13 -8.36 8.97
CA LEU A 66 -15.72 -8.78 8.88
C LEU A 66 -14.91 -8.26 10.07
N LEU A 67 -15.07 -6.98 10.43
CA LEU A 67 -14.36 -6.37 11.55
C LEU A 67 -14.75 -6.99 12.90
N ARG A 68 -16.04 -7.26 13.12
CA ARG A 68 -16.52 -7.98 14.31
C ARG A 68 -15.93 -9.38 14.40
N LEU A 69 -15.88 -10.11 13.28
CA LEU A 69 -15.28 -11.44 13.23
C LEU A 69 -13.77 -11.40 13.50
N LEU A 70 -13.06 -10.40 12.96
CA LEU A 70 -11.65 -10.17 13.21
C LEU A 70 -11.38 -9.96 14.72
N VAL A 71 -12.16 -9.09 15.38
CA VAL A 71 -12.05 -8.85 16.83
C VAL A 71 -12.41 -10.08 17.64
N LYS A 72 -13.48 -10.80 17.27
CA LYS A 72 -13.84 -12.04 17.96
C LYS A 72 -12.71 -13.07 17.88
N ARG A 73 -12.06 -13.20 16.72
CA ARG A 73 -10.92 -14.12 16.55
C ARG A 73 -9.68 -13.66 17.28
N SER A 74 -9.45 -12.36 17.46
CA SER A 74 -8.29 -11.87 18.24
C SER A 74 -8.38 -12.18 19.73
N THR A 75 -9.60 -12.36 20.26
CA THR A 75 -9.81 -12.82 21.63
C THR A 75 -9.61 -14.34 21.80
N ASP A 76 -9.82 -15.11 20.73
CA ASP A 76 -9.60 -16.56 20.71
C ASP A 76 -8.11 -16.86 20.43
N LYS A 77 -7.34 -17.22 21.47
CA LYS A 77 -5.91 -17.60 21.37
C LYS A 77 -5.65 -18.95 20.68
N THR A 78 -6.32 -19.19 19.56
CA THR A 78 -6.15 -20.39 18.74
C THR A 78 -4.84 -20.32 17.96
N ARG A 79 -4.21 -21.48 17.74
CA ARG A 79 -2.97 -21.60 16.95
C ARG A 79 -3.12 -21.06 15.50
N LEU A 80 -4.33 -21.06 14.97
CA LEU A 80 -4.64 -20.61 13.61
C LEU A 80 -5.17 -19.17 13.55
N TYR A 81 -5.04 -18.40 14.63
CA TYR A 81 -5.49 -17.00 14.67
C TYR A 81 -4.85 -16.17 13.56
N ALA A 82 -3.52 -16.18 13.43
CA ALA A 82 -2.82 -15.27 12.52
C ALA A 82 -3.20 -15.47 11.03
N PRO A 83 -3.25 -16.71 10.48
CA PRO A 83 -3.72 -16.92 9.11
C PRO A 83 -5.18 -16.47 8.89
N VAL A 84 -6.08 -16.78 9.84
CA VAL A 84 -7.50 -16.41 9.73
C VAL A 84 -7.67 -14.90 9.81
N ALA A 85 -7.01 -14.24 10.75
CA ALA A 85 -7.04 -12.78 10.88
C ALA A 85 -6.50 -12.09 9.62
N HIS A 86 -5.44 -12.63 9.04
CA HIS A 86 -4.88 -12.12 7.79
C HIS A 86 -5.89 -12.23 6.64
N SER A 87 -6.53 -13.38 6.44
CA SER A 87 -7.55 -13.55 5.39
C SER A 87 -8.73 -12.60 5.58
N LEU A 88 -9.23 -12.44 6.81
CA LEU A 88 -10.33 -11.52 7.12
C LEU A 88 -9.95 -10.06 6.85
N ALA A 89 -8.75 -9.65 7.26
CA ALA A 89 -8.24 -8.31 6.98
C ALA A 89 -8.08 -8.07 5.48
N GLN A 90 -7.59 -9.06 4.72
CA GLN A 90 -7.51 -8.98 3.26
C GLN A 90 -8.89 -8.84 2.61
N SER A 91 -9.88 -9.62 3.04
CA SER A 91 -11.26 -9.49 2.53
C SER A 91 -11.82 -8.09 2.79
N PHE A 92 -11.61 -7.55 3.99
CA PHE A 92 -12.03 -6.18 4.31
C PHE A 92 -11.34 -5.15 3.41
N LEU A 93 -10.02 -5.27 3.21
CA LEU A 93 -9.25 -4.35 2.37
C LEU A 93 -9.72 -4.36 0.91
N TRP A 94 -10.13 -5.52 0.39
CA TRP A 94 -10.72 -5.61 -0.95
C TRP A 94 -12.09 -4.93 -1.03
N LEU A 95 -13.00 -5.16 -0.08
CA LEU A 95 -14.28 -4.45 -0.03
C LEU A 95 -14.10 -2.93 0.11
N ALA A 96 -13.13 -2.51 0.93
CA ALA A 96 -12.78 -1.11 1.07
C ALA A 96 -12.26 -0.52 -0.25
N ALA A 97 -11.34 -1.22 -0.93
CA ALA A 97 -10.82 -0.78 -2.23
C ALA A 97 -11.91 -0.71 -3.30
N ASP A 98 -12.80 -1.71 -3.35
CA ASP A 98 -13.93 -1.78 -4.28
C ASP A 98 -14.90 -0.60 -4.09
N ALA A 99 -15.26 -0.29 -2.84
CA ALA A 99 -16.07 0.88 -2.53
C ALA A 99 -15.42 2.20 -2.99
N TYR A 100 -14.09 2.28 -2.94
CA TYR A 100 -13.39 3.40 -3.54
C TYR A 100 -13.43 3.34 -5.06
N ASP A 101 -13.26 2.17 -5.68
CA ASP A 101 -13.29 2.03 -7.13
C ASP A 101 -14.64 2.47 -7.73
N ASP A 102 -15.74 1.96 -7.17
CA ASP A 102 -17.13 2.24 -7.56
C ASP A 102 -17.56 3.68 -7.32
N SER A 103 -16.95 4.38 -6.35
CA SER A 103 -17.13 5.81 -6.14
C SER A 103 -16.46 6.61 -7.27
N THR A 104 -17.08 6.53 -8.45
CA THR A 104 -16.87 7.39 -9.61
C THR A 104 -17.36 8.80 -9.27
N SER A 105 -16.63 9.50 -8.40
CA SER A 105 -16.76 10.95 -8.32
C SER A 105 -16.31 11.50 -9.69
N PRO A 106 -17.12 12.34 -10.37
CA PRO A 106 -16.82 12.81 -11.71
C PRO A 106 -15.43 13.44 -11.71
N HIS A 107 -14.56 12.96 -12.60
CA HIS A 107 -13.21 13.43 -12.88
C HIS A 107 -12.93 14.83 -12.33
N LYS A 108 -12.46 14.93 -11.08
CA LYS A 108 -11.73 16.12 -10.67
C LYS A 108 -10.50 16.12 -11.57
N THR A 109 -10.42 17.10 -12.48
CA THR A 109 -9.30 17.22 -13.42
C THR A 109 -8.02 17.26 -12.61
N LEU A 110 -7.25 16.16 -12.62
CA LEU A 110 -5.97 16.11 -11.94
C LEU A 110 -5.06 17.16 -12.56
N SER A 111 -4.25 17.82 -11.74
CA SER A 111 -3.16 18.65 -12.25
C SER A 111 -2.24 17.78 -13.12
N ARG A 112 -1.52 18.38 -14.07
CA ARG A 112 -0.55 17.64 -14.88
C ARG A 112 0.48 16.88 -14.01
N PRO A 113 1.04 17.47 -12.93
CA PRO A 113 1.91 16.75 -12.00
C PRO A 113 1.22 15.60 -11.26
N ALA A 114 -0.03 15.78 -10.80
CA ALA A 114 -0.78 14.74 -10.12
C ALA A 114 -1.08 13.54 -11.04
N GLU A 115 -1.45 13.80 -12.29
CA GLU A 115 -1.65 12.74 -13.28
C GLU A 115 -0.33 12.02 -13.61
N LEU A 116 0.79 12.75 -13.73
CA LEU A 116 2.10 12.14 -13.93
C LEU A 116 2.51 11.26 -12.74
N CYS A 117 2.23 11.70 -11.50
CA CYS A 117 2.48 10.92 -10.29
C CYS A 117 1.61 9.64 -10.27
N ARG A 118 0.34 9.73 -10.69
CA ARG A 118 -0.57 8.58 -10.80
C ARG A 118 -0.03 7.57 -11.81
N GLN A 119 0.34 8.01 -13.01
CA GLN A 119 0.89 7.15 -14.07
C GLN A 119 2.20 6.49 -13.63
N PHE A 120 3.09 7.25 -12.98
CA PHE A 120 4.33 6.71 -12.41
C PHE A 120 4.05 5.58 -11.41
N ARG A 121 3.07 5.72 -10.52
CA ARG A 121 2.76 4.69 -9.52
C ARG A 121 2.21 3.40 -10.14
N LEU A 122 1.34 3.53 -11.14
CA LEU A 122 0.85 2.38 -11.90
C LEU A 122 2.01 1.64 -12.57
N LEU A 123 2.84 2.36 -13.34
CA LEU A 123 4.03 1.79 -13.97
C LEU A 123 4.99 1.18 -12.95
N LEU A 124 5.20 1.85 -11.81
CA LEU A 124 6.04 1.35 -10.73
C LEU A 124 5.53 -0.02 -10.28
N SER A 125 4.25 -0.12 -9.90
CA SER A 125 3.65 -1.37 -9.41
C SER A 125 3.76 -2.54 -10.40
N GLU A 126 3.63 -2.26 -11.70
CA GLU A 126 3.69 -3.27 -12.76
C GLU A 126 5.13 -3.69 -13.09
N ASN A 127 6.09 -2.77 -12.95
CA ASN A 127 7.45 -2.95 -13.44
C ASN A 127 8.50 -3.01 -12.32
N ILE A 128 8.11 -3.21 -11.05
CA ILE A 128 9.06 -3.25 -9.93
C ILE A 128 10.17 -4.30 -10.12
N ARG A 129 9.94 -5.34 -10.93
CA ARG A 129 10.87 -6.45 -11.17
C ARG A 129 11.90 -6.12 -12.25
N THR A 130 11.59 -5.19 -13.15
CA THR A 130 12.38 -4.91 -14.35
C THR A 130 12.99 -3.51 -14.36
N ILE A 131 12.28 -2.51 -13.84
CA ILE A 131 12.71 -1.11 -13.86
C ILE A 131 13.12 -0.66 -12.46
N LYS A 132 14.36 -0.15 -12.34
CA LYS A 132 14.96 0.23 -11.04
C LYS A 132 15.43 1.68 -10.95
N THR A 133 15.34 2.45 -12.03
CA THR A 133 15.90 3.81 -12.10
C THR A 133 14.83 4.85 -12.44
N PRO A 134 14.88 6.06 -11.84
CA PRO A 134 13.98 7.14 -12.20
C PRO A 134 14.04 7.53 -13.69
N SER A 135 15.20 7.40 -14.33
CA SER A 135 15.37 7.73 -15.75
C SER A 135 14.61 6.79 -16.66
N ALA A 136 14.59 5.49 -16.36
CA ALA A 136 13.82 4.52 -17.15
C ALA A 136 12.31 4.78 -17.03
N TYR A 137 11.80 5.08 -15.83
CA TYR A 137 10.40 5.49 -15.65
C TYR A 137 10.07 6.79 -16.39
N ALA A 138 10.99 7.76 -16.38
CA ALA A 138 10.78 9.03 -17.11
C ALA A 138 10.69 8.80 -18.61
N SER A 139 11.55 7.93 -19.17
CA SER A 139 11.48 7.51 -20.56
C SER A 139 10.15 6.83 -20.90
N SER A 140 9.67 5.91 -20.05
CA SER A 140 8.37 5.24 -20.23
C SER A 140 7.17 6.20 -20.16
N LEU A 141 7.31 7.32 -19.45
CA LEU A 141 6.29 8.37 -19.32
C LEU A 141 6.48 9.52 -20.33
N HIS A 142 7.45 9.42 -21.24
CA HIS A 142 7.79 10.45 -22.22
C HIS A 142 8.07 11.83 -21.61
N VAL A 143 8.78 11.85 -20.48
CA VAL A 143 9.19 13.08 -19.76
C VAL A 143 10.67 13.06 -19.42
N SER A 144 11.24 14.21 -19.07
CA SER A 144 12.60 14.26 -18.54
C SER A 144 12.66 13.71 -17.11
N THR A 145 13.77 13.08 -16.74
CA THR A 145 14.01 12.59 -15.36
C THR A 145 13.91 13.70 -14.32
N SER A 146 14.29 14.93 -14.70
CA SER A 146 14.17 16.11 -13.82
C SER A 146 12.71 16.45 -13.56
N TYR A 147 11.91 16.54 -14.64
CA TYR A 147 10.49 16.86 -14.52
C TYR A 147 9.71 15.78 -13.75
N LEU A 148 10.02 14.49 -13.98
CA LEU A 148 9.42 13.41 -13.21
C LEU A 148 9.72 13.55 -11.70
N ASN A 149 10.97 13.84 -11.34
CA ASN A 149 11.33 14.02 -9.93
C ASN A 149 10.67 15.26 -9.31
N GLU A 150 10.58 16.36 -10.07
CA GLU A 150 9.93 17.58 -9.62
C GLU A 150 8.44 17.34 -9.37
N ALA A 151 7.73 16.74 -10.34
CA ALA A 151 6.31 16.42 -10.22
C ALA A 151 6.04 15.49 -9.04
N ILE A 152 6.79 14.39 -8.92
CA ILE A 152 6.60 13.44 -7.81
C ILE A 152 6.93 14.10 -6.47
N ARG A 153 7.99 14.90 -6.37
CA ARG A 153 8.34 15.59 -5.12
C ARG A 153 7.30 16.66 -4.77
N GLY A 154 6.77 17.39 -5.75
CA GLY A 154 5.72 18.37 -5.54
C GLY A 154 4.43 17.74 -4.99
N GLU A 155 4.04 16.58 -5.52
CA GLU A 155 2.82 15.88 -5.11
C GLU A 155 3.00 15.05 -3.82
N THR A 156 4.21 14.56 -3.54
CA THR A 156 4.43 13.57 -2.47
C THR A 156 5.42 13.98 -1.38
N GLY A 157 6.13 15.10 -1.54
CA GLY A 157 7.23 15.52 -0.67
C GLY A 157 8.52 14.71 -0.82
N LEU A 158 8.51 13.60 -1.57
CA LEU A 158 9.62 12.65 -1.67
C LEU A 158 10.05 12.45 -3.13
N PRO A 159 11.35 12.21 -3.40
CA PRO A 159 11.84 12.00 -4.77
C PRO A 159 11.37 10.66 -5.36
N CYS A 160 11.36 10.56 -6.70
CA CYS A 160 11.03 9.33 -7.44
C CYS A 160 11.82 8.10 -6.95
N SER A 161 13.12 8.27 -6.72
CA SER A 161 14.01 7.21 -6.25
C SER A 161 13.64 6.65 -4.87
N HIS A 162 13.00 7.45 -4.02
CA HIS A 162 12.48 6.99 -2.73
C HIS A 162 11.32 6.01 -2.95
N TRP A 163 10.36 6.38 -3.81
CA TRP A 163 9.21 5.54 -4.12
C TRP A 163 9.61 4.20 -4.73
N ILE A 164 10.58 4.19 -5.65
CA ILE A 164 11.11 2.94 -6.23
C ILE A 164 11.68 2.04 -5.14
N LYS A 165 12.56 2.58 -4.28
CA LYS A 165 13.16 1.81 -3.18
C LYS A 165 12.12 1.29 -2.20
N GLN A 166 11.13 2.12 -1.87
CA GLN A 166 10.08 1.75 -0.93
C GLN A 166 9.21 0.61 -1.48
N GLU A 167 8.88 0.65 -2.77
CA GLU A 167 8.08 -0.40 -3.39
C GLU A 167 8.85 -1.72 -3.47
N VAL A 168 10.14 -1.68 -3.83
CA VAL A 168 10.99 -2.87 -3.79
C VAL A 168 11.11 -3.43 -2.38
N LEU A 169 11.33 -2.58 -1.38
CA LEU A 169 11.43 -3.01 0.02
C LEU A 169 10.15 -3.71 0.47
N MET A 170 8.99 -3.15 0.10
CA MET A 170 7.71 -3.75 0.42
C MET A 170 7.51 -5.11 -0.22
N GLU A 171 7.78 -5.23 -1.52
CA GLU A 171 7.61 -6.50 -2.20
C GLU A 171 8.57 -7.56 -1.64
N ALA A 172 9.80 -7.17 -1.30
CA ALA A 172 10.73 -8.03 -0.59
C ALA A 172 10.14 -8.52 0.75
N LYS A 173 9.58 -7.62 1.58
CA LYS A 173 8.93 -8.00 2.84
C LYS A 173 7.75 -8.95 2.60
N ARG A 174 6.93 -8.69 1.58
CA ARG A 174 5.80 -9.53 1.20
C ARG A 174 6.25 -10.95 0.83
N LEU A 175 7.27 -11.08 -0.02
CA LEU A 175 7.84 -12.37 -0.39
C LEU A 175 8.45 -13.08 0.82
N LEU A 176 9.21 -12.37 1.66
CA LEU A 176 9.75 -12.93 2.90
C LEU A 176 8.66 -13.47 3.82
N TYR A 177 7.50 -12.81 3.89
CA TYR A 177 6.37 -13.25 4.72
C TYR A 177 5.63 -14.44 4.09
N HIS A 178 5.28 -14.35 2.81
CA HIS A 178 4.32 -15.26 2.17
C HIS A 178 4.91 -16.45 1.40
N SER A 179 6.20 -16.45 1.05
CA SER A 179 6.80 -17.50 0.22
C SER A 179 8.00 -18.18 0.88
N GLU A 180 8.24 -19.45 0.56
CA GLU A 180 9.42 -20.18 1.06
C GLU A 180 10.72 -19.89 0.30
N LEU A 181 10.70 -18.91 -0.61
CA LEU A 181 11.88 -18.53 -1.40
C LEU A 181 13.05 -18.14 -0.49
N SER A 182 14.28 -18.47 -0.87
CA SER A 182 15.48 -17.96 -0.23
C SER A 182 15.66 -16.45 -0.47
N VAL A 183 16.48 -15.79 0.34
CA VAL A 183 16.82 -14.36 0.11
C VAL A 183 17.47 -14.15 -1.26
N LYS A 184 18.21 -15.16 -1.75
CA LYS A 184 18.81 -15.15 -3.10
C LYS A 184 17.72 -15.19 -4.18
N GLU A 185 16.80 -16.14 -4.11
CA GLU A 185 15.69 -16.23 -5.07
C GLU A 185 14.82 -14.98 -5.05
N ILE A 186 14.58 -14.38 -3.87
CA ILE A 186 13.84 -13.10 -3.77
C ILE A 186 14.61 -11.97 -4.44
N ALA A 187 15.93 -11.90 -4.31
CA ALA A 187 16.73 -10.89 -4.99
C ALA A 187 16.62 -11.04 -6.52
N GLU A 188 16.77 -12.26 -7.02
CA GLU A 188 16.65 -12.59 -8.45
C GLU A 188 15.23 -12.30 -8.97
N ASP A 189 14.19 -12.69 -8.22
CA ASP A 189 12.77 -12.43 -8.52
C ASP A 189 12.46 -10.93 -8.63
N LEU A 190 13.13 -10.13 -7.80
CA LEU A 190 13.06 -8.67 -7.82
C LEU A 190 14.02 -8.05 -8.84
N GLY A 191 14.71 -8.81 -9.68
CA GLY A 191 15.59 -8.28 -10.72
C GLY A 191 16.91 -7.72 -10.21
N TYR A 192 17.43 -8.22 -9.08
CA TYR A 192 18.77 -7.92 -8.60
C TYR A 192 19.75 -9.02 -9.03
N GLU A 193 20.73 -8.67 -9.85
CA GLU A 193 21.79 -9.58 -10.29
C GLU A 193 22.76 -9.98 -9.17
N ASP A 194 22.96 -9.09 -8.19
CA ASP A 194 23.80 -9.33 -7.02
C ASP A 194 22.95 -9.46 -5.74
N PRO A 195 22.75 -10.69 -5.22
CA PRO A 195 22.06 -10.94 -3.96
C PRO A 195 22.72 -10.26 -2.75
N ALA A 196 24.03 -10.02 -2.76
CA ALA A 196 24.73 -9.33 -1.69
C ALA A 196 24.38 -7.83 -1.70
N TYR A 197 24.29 -7.22 -2.88
CA TYR A 197 23.80 -5.85 -3.02
C TYR A 197 22.35 -5.72 -2.53
N PHE A 198 21.45 -6.63 -2.93
CA PHE A 198 20.07 -6.66 -2.43
C PHE A 198 20.03 -6.79 -0.89
N SER A 199 20.83 -7.68 -0.31
CA SER A 199 20.88 -7.88 1.14
C SER A 199 21.32 -6.61 1.89
N ARG A 200 22.31 -5.88 1.37
CA ARG A 200 22.75 -4.59 1.92
C ARG A 200 21.66 -3.53 1.80
N PHE A 201 21.01 -3.46 0.63
CA PHE A 201 19.86 -2.56 0.40
C PHE A 201 18.74 -2.85 1.40
N PHE A 202 18.31 -4.11 1.53
CA PHE A 202 17.23 -4.50 2.43
C PHE A 202 17.58 -4.15 3.87
N ARG A 203 18.79 -4.51 4.35
CA ARG A 203 19.22 -4.18 5.71
C ARG A 203 19.20 -2.69 5.98
N LYS A 204 19.67 -1.88 5.04
CA LYS A 204 19.68 -0.42 5.17
C LYS A 204 18.26 0.16 5.21
N ALA A 205 17.35 -0.37 4.40
CA ALA A 205 16.01 0.17 4.27
C ALA A 205 15.03 -0.37 5.33
N ALA A 206 15.18 -1.62 5.77
CA ALA A 206 14.36 -2.26 6.80
C ALA A 206 14.88 -2.06 8.22
N GLY A 207 16.14 -1.67 8.39
CA GLY A 207 16.82 -1.60 9.70
C GLY A 207 17.29 -2.95 10.24
N MET A 208 16.98 -4.07 9.56
CA MET A 208 17.38 -5.42 9.96
C MET A 208 17.64 -6.33 8.75
N PRO A 209 18.41 -7.43 8.90
CA PRO A 209 18.62 -8.40 7.84
C PRO A 209 17.32 -9.07 7.37
N ALA A 210 17.25 -9.44 6.09
CA ALA A 210 16.07 -10.09 5.49
C ALA A 210 15.69 -11.42 6.18
N ILE A 211 16.68 -12.22 6.57
CA ILE A 211 16.46 -13.48 7.30
C ILE A 211 15.84 -13.20 8.67
N ALA A 212 16.40 -12.26 9.42
CA ALA A 212 15.87 -11.86 10.73
C ALA A 212 14.43 -11.30 10.61
N PHE A 213 14.15 -10.51 9.56
CA PHE A 213 12.81 -10.04 9.28
C PHE A 213 11.83 -11.20 9.12
N ARG A 214 12.15 -12.22 8.31
CA ARG A 214 11.30 -13.40 8.11
C ARG A 214 10.97 -14.13 9.41
N GLU A 215 11.98 -14.35 10.26
CA GLU A 215 11.82 -15.07 11.53
C GLU A 215 10.91 -14.34 12.52
N VAL A 216 10.95 -13.01 12.52
CA VAL A 216 10.09 -12.18 13.39
C VAL A 216 8.70 -12.02 12.79
N SER A 217 8.60 -11.87 11.47
CA SER A 217 7.33 -11.56 10.82
C SER A 217 6.37 -12.75 10.75
N ARG A 218 6.88 -14.00 10.72
CA ARG A 218 6.05 -15.21 10.65
C ARG A 218 5.60 -15.78 11.99
N LYS A 219 6.03 -15.18 13.11
CA LYS A 219 5.63 -15.59 14.47
C LYS A 219 4.30 -14.97 14.84
#